data_AF-A0A848XP89-F1
#
_entry.id   AF-A0A848XP89-F1
#
_cell.length_a   1.000
_cell.length_b   1.000
_cell.length_c   1.000
_cell.angle_alpha   90.00
_cell.angle_beta   90.00
_cell.angle_gamma   90.00
#
_symmetry.space_group_name_H-M   'P 1'
#
loop_
_entity.id
_entity.type
_entity.pdbx_description
1 polymer ?
#
loop_
_entity_poly.entity_id
_entity_poly.type
_entity_poly.pdbx_seq_one_letter_code
_entity_poly.pdbx_strand_id
1 'polypeptide(L)'
;MWGWTLASVVAIYATLGLAGRLATQLPAGLTSSLFGLGFLVALVTVGLSGWLFGSGRSEAWVRAGVAAVYGMILVRMGTEGAERTHLFEYGLVALLIHEALAERRRGGRSVPYPPLTAVVVASLLGWLDELLQGVVPGRVYDLRDVGFNAGAAAMAVAASRALAWARSRDRGRAAPR
;
A
#
# COMPACT_ATOMS: atom_id res chain seq x y z
N MET A 1 10.54 11.21 2.45
CA MET A 1 9.43 10.29 2.08
C MET A 1 8.20 10.95 1.44
N TRP A 2 7.85 12.20 1.75
CA TRP A 2 6.64 12.88 1.23
C TRP A 2 6.49 12.91 -0.30
N GLY A 3 7.59 13.02 -1.06
CA GLY A 3 7.54 12.98 -2.53
C GLY A 3 6.97 11.67 -3.06
N TRP A 4 7.33 10.54 -2.45
CA TRP A 4 6.79 9.23 -2.82
C TRP A 4 5.33 9.07 -2.41
N THR A 5 4.96 9.58 -1.23
CA THR A 5 3.54 9.62 -0.79
C THR A 5 2.68 10.36 -1.82
N LEU A 6 3.12 11.55 -2.24
CA LEU A 6 2.38 12.34 -3.22
C LEU A 6 2.31 11.64 -4.57
N ALA A 7 3.43 11.10 -5.06
CA ALA A 7 3.47 10.36 -6.32
C ALA A 7 2.51 9.16 -6.32
N SER A 8 2.45 8.39 -5.23
CA SER A 8 1.53 7.26 -5.08
C SER A 8 0.07 7.70 -5.09
N VAL A 9 -0.30 8.74 -4.34
CA VAL A 9 -1.68 9.27 -4.32
C VAL A 9 -2.08 9.78 -5.70
N VAL A 10 -1.20 10.54 -6.37
CA VAL A 10 -1.45 11.03 -7.73
C VAL A 10 -1.63 9.88 -8.70
N ALA A 11 -0.82 8.82 -8.62
CA ALA A 11 -0.96 7.65 -9.49
C ALA A 11 -2.29 6.91 -9.27
N ILE A 12 -2.73 6.74 -8.02
CA ILE A 12 -4.02 6.12 -7.69
C ILE A 12 -5.17 6.90 -8.35
N TYR A 13 -5.22 8.22 -8.14
CA TYR A 13 -6.29 9.06 -8.67
C TYR A 13 -6.21 9.25 -10.19
N ALA A 14 -5.02 9.39 -10.76
CA ALA A 14 -4.85 9.54 -12.22
C ALA A 14 -5.26 8.28 -12.98
N THR A 15 -5.10 7.10 -12.39
CA THR A 15 -5.51 5.85 -13.02
C THR A 15 -7.00 5.53 -12.85
N LEU A 16 -7.74 6.27 -12.00
CA LEU A 16 -9.17 6.02 -11.72
C LEU A 16 -10.03 5.98 -12.98
N GLY A 17 -9.94 7.03 -13.80
CA GLY A 17 -10.70 7.12 -15.05
C GLY A 17 -10.18 6.20 -16.15
N LEU A 18 -8.86 5.99 -16.24
CA LEU A 18 -8.26 5.15 -17.28
C LEU A 18 -8.60 3.67 -17.07
N ALA A 19 -8.53 3.21 -15.82
CA ALA A 19 -8.83 1.83 -15.47
C ALA A 19 -10.31 1.47 -15.69
N GLY A 20 -11.22 2.40 -15.39
CA GLY A 20 -12.66 2.23 -15.69
C GLY A 20 -12.91 2.03 -17.19
N ARG A 21 -12.25 2.83 -18.04
CA ARG A 21 -12.40 2.72 -19.51
C ARG A 21 -11.80 1.42 -20.05
N LEU A 22 -10.59 1.06 -19.65
CA LEU A 22 -9.94 -0.16 -20.14
C LEU A 22 -10.65 -1.44 -19.67
N ALA A 23 -11.24 -1.45 -18.47
CA ALA A 23 -12.01 -2.59 -17.97
C ALA A 23 -13.25 -2.90 -18.83
N THR A 24 -13.88 -1.88 -19.43
CA THR A 24 -15.01 -2.09 -20.36
C THR A 24 -14.60 -2.66 -21.72
N GLN A 25 -13.30 -2.64 -22.05
CA GLN A 25 -12.76 -3.06 -23.34
C GLN A 25 -12.08 -4.45 -23.32
N LEU A 26 -11.79 -5.00 -22.14
CA LEU A 26 -11.10 -6.28 -21.99
C LEU A 26 -12.05 -7.42 -21.60
N PRO A 27 -11.84 -8.66 -22.11
CA PRO A 27 -12.62 -9.82 -21.68
C PRO A 27 -12.37 -10.15 -20.20
N ALA A 28 -13.43 -10.34 -19.42
CA ALA A 28 -13.36 -10.54 -17.97
C ALA A 28 -12.36 -11.62 -17.53
N GLY A 29 -12.27 -12.75 -18.23
CA GLY A 29 -11.36 -13.86 -17.90
C GLY A 29 -9.87 -13.52 -18.05
N LEU A 30 -9.50 -12.69 -19.04
CA LEU A 30 -8.11 -12.27 -19.25
C LEU A 30 -7.62 -11.39 -18.09
N THR A 31 -8.50 -10.53 -17.62
CA THR A 31 -8.25 -9.64 -16.49
C THR A 31 -8.00 -10.35 -15.17
N SER A 32 -8.79 -11.38 -14.86
CA SER A 32 -8.58 -12.24 -13.68
C SER A 32 -7.23 -12.95 -13.71
N SER A 33 -6.85 -13.51 -14.86
CA SER A 33 -5.60 -14.27 -15.01
C SER A 33 -4.37 -13.38 -14.91
N LEU A 34 -4.41 -12.19 -15.51
CA LEU A 34 -3.33 -11.22 -15.35
C LEU A 34 -3.18 -10.81 -13.87
N PHE A 35 -4.30 -10.66 -13.15
CA PHE A 35 -4.27 -10.25 -11.73
C PHE A 35 -3.59 -11.32 -10.88
N GLY A 36 -4.00 -12.57 -11.04
CA GLY A 36 -3.38 -13.71 -10.34
C GLY A 36 -1.87 -13.79 -10.61
N LEU A 37 -1.46 -13.53 -11.86
CA LEU A 37 -0.05 -13.51 -12.23
C LEU A 37 0.72 -12.35 -11.58
N GLY A 38 0.18 -11.13 -11.61
CA GLY A 38 0.80 -9.97 -10.96
C GLY A 38 0.94 -10.14 -9.45
N PHE A 39 -0.09 -10.71 -8.79
CA PHE A 39 -0.07 -11.05 -7.38
C PHE A 39 0.96 -12.12 -7.03
N LEU A 40 1.05 -13.18 -7.85
CA LEU A 40 2.04 -14.23 -7.68
C LEU A 40 3.47 -13.68 -7.85
N VAL A 41 3.71 -12.84 -8.86
CA VAL A 41 5.01 -12.19 -9.07
C VAL A 41 5.38 -11.30 -7.87
N ALA A 42 4.42 -10.54 -7.33
CA ALA A 42 4.64 -9.74 -6.12
C ALA A 42 5.02 -10.61 -4.91
N LEU A 43 4.27 -11.68 -4.65
CA LEU A 43 4.55 -12.62 -3.55
C LEU A 43 5.90 -13.31 -3.71
N VAL A 44 6.20 -13.81 -4.90
CA VAL A 44 7.47 -14.47 -5.22
C VAL A 44 8.61 -13.47 -5.07
N THR A 45 8.45 -12.25 -5.56
CA THR A 45 9.45 -11.20 -5.40
C THR A 45 9.71 -10.94 -3.93
N VAL A 46 8.69 -10.67 -3.12
CA VAL A 46 8.81 -10.40 -1.67
C VAL A 46 9.38 -11.61 -0.91
N GLY A 47 8.91 -12.82 -1.21
CA GLY A 47 9.32 -14.06 -0.54
C GLY A 47 10.75 -14.45 -0.88
N LEU A 48 11.12 -14.49 -2.16
CA LEU A 48 12.48 -14.79 -2.61
C LEU A 48 13.45 -13.74 -2.11
N SER A 49 13.04 -12.48 -2.13
CA SER A 49 13.91 -11.46 -1.62
C SER A 49 14.12 -11.72 -0.10
N GLY A 50 13.08 -11.93 0.71
CA GLY A 50 13.23 -12.11 2.16
C GLY A 50 14.15 -13.28 2.52
N TRP A 51 14.15 -14.31 1.68
CA TRP A 51 15.01 -15.48 1.78
C TRP A 51 16.45 -15.24 1.32
N LEU A 52 16.67 -14.50 0.22
CA LEU A 52 17.98 -14.38 -0.42
C LEU A 52 18.89 -13.29 0.14
N PHE A 53 18.36 -12.20 0.71
CA PHE A 53 19.16 -10.98 0.89
C PHE A 53 19.29 -10.43 2.32
N GLY A 54 18.67 -11.07 3.32
CA GLY A 54 18.88 -10.73 4.74
C GLY A 54 18.51 -9.29 5.16
N SER A 55 18.55 -9.04 6.46
CA SER A 55 17.95 -7.86 7.14
C SER A 55 18.67 -6.51 6.96
N GLY A 56 19.70 -6.42 6.11
CA GLY A 56 20.60 -5.26 5.99
C GLY A 56 20.31 -4.26 4.87
N ARG A 57 19.48 -4.59 3.86
CA ARG A 57 19.25 -3.74 2.65
C ARG A 57 17.84 -3.14 2.61
N SER A 58 17.46 -2.41 3.67
CA SER A 58 16.11 -1.83 3.88
C SER A 58 15.50 -1.11 2.66
N GLU A 59 16.32 -0.52 1.79
CA GLU A 59 15.88 0.26 0.64
C GLU A 59 15.43 -0.59 -0.56
N ALA A 60 16.05 -1.76 -0.78
CA ALA A 60 15.68 -2.66 -1.88
C ALA A 60 14.30 -3.31 -1.64
N TRP A 61 13.95 -3.58 -0.38
CA TRP A 61 12.64 -4.08 0.04
C TRP A 61 11.53 -3.08 -0.21
N VAL A 62 11.80 -1.82 0.11
CA VAL A 62 10.84 -0.73 -0.12
C VAL A 62 10.62 -0.55 -1.62
N ARG A 63 11.69 -0.59 -2.43
CA ARG A 63 11.59 -0.52 -3.90
C ARG A 63 10.83 -1.71 -4.49
N ALA A 64 11.06 -2.93 -3.99
CA ALA A 64 10.35 -4.14 -4.43
C ALA A 64 8.86 -4.13 -4.02
N GLY A 65 8.55 -3.70 -2.79
CA GLY A 65 7.17 -3.53 -2.33
C GLY A 65 6.43 -2.44 -3.12
N VAL A 66 7.09 -1.32 -3.40
CA VAL A 66 6.56 -0.25 -4.25
C VAL A 66 6.33 -0.76 -5.68
N ALA A 67 7.29 -1.49 -6.27
CA ALA A 67 7.15 -2.06 -7.61
C ALA A 67 6.04 -3.12 -7.70
N ALA A 68 5.86 -3.94 -6.66
CA ALA A 68 4.76 -4.89 -6.57
C ALA A 68 3.38 -4.18 -6.50
N VAL A 69 3.29 -3.09 -5.73
CA VAL A 69 2.06 -2.29 -5.64
C VAL A 69 1.76 -1.59 -6.96
N TYR A 70 2.74 -0.95 -7.60
CA TYR A 70 2.57 -0.37 -8.94
C TYR A 70 2.27 -1.42 -10.02
N GLY A 71 2.84 -2.62 -9.89
CA GLY A 71 2.50 -3.77 -10.73
C GLY A 71 1.05 -4.19 -10.57
N MET A 72 0.50 -4.23 -9.35
CA MET A 72 -0.91 -4.55 -9.12
C MET A 72 -1.88 -3.46 -9.59
N ILE A 73 -1.49 -2.17 -9.50
CA ILE A 73 -2.27 -1.05 -10.05
C ILE A 73 -2.52 -1.21 -11.56
N LEU A 74 -1.57 -1.80 -12.30
CA LEU A 74 -1.71 -2.04 -13.75
C LEU A 74 -2.73 -3.14 -14.09
N VAL A 75 -3.10 -3.99 -13.12
CA VAL A 75 -3.98 -5.15 -13.34
C VAL A 75 -5.36 -5.00 -12.72
N ARG A 76 -5.71 -3.76 -12.39
CA ARG A 76 -6.96 -3.23 -11.84
C ARG A 76 -8.26 -3.60 -12.58
N MET A 77 -8.20 -4.35 -13.68
CA MET A 77 -9.31 -4.44 -14.61
C MET A 77 -10.16 -5.69 -14.37
N GLY A 78 -11.47 -5.56 -14.56
CA GLY A 78 -12.35 -6.64 -15.06
C GLY A 78 -12.89 -7.69 -14.09
N THR A 79 -12.60 -7.66 -12.79
CA THR A 79 -13.27 -8.58 -11.84
C THR A 79 -13.98 -7.83 -10.74
N GLU A 80 -14.99 -8.47 -10.17
CA GLU A 80 -15.58 -8.21 -8.85
C GLU A 80 -14.54 -8.10 -7.70
N GLY A 81 -13.22 -8.17 -8.00
CA GLY A 81 -12.09 -8.02 -7.08
C GLY A 81 -11.42 -6.64 -7.06
N ALA A 82 -12.04 -5.60 -7.63
CA ALA A 82 -11.55 -4.21 -7.49
C ALA A 82 -11.37 -3.80 -6.01
N GLU A 83 -12.19 -4.35 -5.11
CA GLU A 83 -12.10 -4.18 -3.65
C GLU A 83 -10.73 -4.61 -3.07
N ARG A 84 -10.01 -5.53 -3.73
CA ARG A 84 -8.81 -6.19 -3.20
C ARG A 84 -7.50 -5.47 -3.53
N THR A 85 -7.47 -4.61 -4.55
CA THR A 85 -6.30 -3.77 -4.88
C THR A 85 -6.11 -2.62 -3.90
N HIS A 86 -7.21 -2.09 -3.36
CA HIS A 86 -7.19 -0.96 -2.43
C HIS A 86 -6.50 -1.29 -1.10
N LEU A 87 -6.56 -2.56 -0.67
CA LEU A 87 -5.79 -3.07 0.48
C LEU A 87 -4.28 -2.82 0.33
N PHE A 88 -3.73 -3.03 -0.87
CA PHE A 88 -2.30 -2.83 -1.13
C PHE A 88 -1.95 -1.35 -1.30
N GLU A 89 -2.79 -0.59 -2.01
CA GLU A 89 -2.61 0.84 -2.26
C GLU A 89 -2.62 1.64 -0.96
N TYR A 90 -3.68 1.52 -0.15
CA TYR A 90 -3.83 2.27 1.09
C TYR A 90 -2.93 1.75 2.20
N GLY A 91 -2.58 0.45 2.18
CA GLY A 91 -1.51 -0.09 3.01
C GLY A 91 -0.15 0.56 2.72
N LEU A 92 0.22 0.71 1.44
CA LEU A 92 1.46 1.38 1.03
C LEU A 92 1.43 2.87 1.37
N VAL A 93 0.35 3.58 1.04
CA VAL A 93 0.19 5.01 1.36
C VAL A 93 0.32 5.23 2.86
N ALA A 94 -0.30 4.39 3.70
CA ALA A 94 -0.17 4.45 5.15
C ALA A 94 1.28 4.26 5.62
N LEU A 95 2.03 3.31 5.03
CA LEU A 95 3.44 3.11 5.35
C LEU A 95 4.30 4.31 4.94
N LEU A 96 4.09 4.87 3.75
CA LEU A 96 4.83 6.03 3.27
C LEU A 96 4.57 7.27 4.16
N ILE A 97 3.30 7.49 4.54
CA ILE A 97 2.95 8.55 5.49
C ILE A 97 3.60 8.28 6.84
N HIS A 98 3.56 7.04 7.35
CA HIS A 98 4.18 6.68 8.62
C HIS A 98 5.67 6.99 8.63
N GLU A 99 6.41 6.56 7.60
CA GLU A 99 7.84 6.83 7.47
C GLU A 99 8.12 8.32 7.32
N ALA A 100 7.30 9.06 6.57
CA ALA A 100 7.45 10.52 6.42
C ALA A 100 7.24 11.27 7.74
N LEU A 101 6.29 10.83 8.55
CA LEU A 101 6.03 11.38 9.88
C LEU A 101 7.13 10.98 10.87
N ALA A 102 7.64 9.75 10.80
CA ALA A 102 8.75 9.27 11.62
C ALA A 102 10.05 10.03 11.30
N GLU A 103 10.35 10.24 10.01
CA GLU A 103 11.45 11.07 9.51
C GLU A 103 11.36 12.50 10.08
N ARG A 104 10.18 13.11 9.99
CA ARG A 104 9.93 14.46 10.52
C ARG A 104 10.12 14.55 12.03
N ARG A 105 9.69 13.53 12.78
CA ARG A 105 9.89 13.45 14.24
C ARG A 105 11.37 13.29 14.62
N ARG A 106 12.14 12.48 13.88
CA ARG A 106 13.60 12.35 14.09
C ARG A 106 14.33 13.66 13.80
N GLY A 107 13.83 14.46 12.85
CA GLY A 107 14.33 15.80 12.55
C GLY A 107 13.91 16.90 13.55
N GLY A 108 13.49 16.54 14.77
CA GLY A 108 13.22 17.48 15.87
C GLY A 108 11.86 18.18 15.84
N ARG A 109 10.99 17.87 14.87
CA ARG A 109 9.63 18.44 14.84
C ARG A 109 8.66 17.63 15.70
N SER A 110 7.74 18.32 16.38
CA SER A 110 6.67 17.64 17.12
C SER A 110 5.69 17.00 16.15
N VAL A 111 5.63 15.67 16.17
CA VAL A 111 4.60 14.89 15.48
C VAL A 111 4.00 13.94 16.51
N PRO A 112 2.79 14.24 17.04
CA PRO A 112 2.13 13.37 18.00
C PRO A 112 1.75 12.06 17.30
N TYR A 113 2.10 10.94 17.94
CA TYR A 113 1.73 9.58 17.52
C TYR A 113 1.76 9.29 15.99
N PRO A 114 2.95 9.32 15.34
CA PRO A 114 3.10 9.08 13.90
C PRO A 114 2.37 7.84 13.32
N PRO A 115 2.27 6.69 14.02
CA PRO A 115 1.50 5.55 13.53
C PRO A 115 0.01 5.85 13.39
N LEU A 116 -0.59 6.45 14.42
CA LEU A 116 -2.02 6.75 14.43
C LEU A 116 -2.37 7.81 13.39
N THR A 117 -1.56 8.86 13.29
CA THR A 117 -1.74 9.89 12.25
C THR A 117 -1.65 9.30 10.86
N ALA A 118 -0.74 8.37 10.61
CA ALA A 118 -0.61 7.73 9.31
C ALA A 118 -1.85 6.92 8.92
N VAL A 119 -2.40 6.14 9.87
CA VAL A 119 -3.64 5.39 9.66
C VAL A 119 -4.79 6.35 9.37
N VAL A 120 -4.99 7.38 10.19
CA VAL A 120 -6.08 8.35 10.01
C VAL A 120 -6.00 9.04 8.64
N VAL A 121 -4.82 9.55 8.27
CA VAL A 121 -4.66 10.24 6.98
C VAL A 121 -4.88 9.28 5.81
N ALA A 122 -4.34 8.05 5.87
CA ALA A 122 -4.56 7.06 4.81
C ALA A 122 -6.04 6.66 4.69
N SER A 123 -6.75 6.50 5.80
CA SER A 123 -8.19 6.23 5.81
C SER A 123 -8.99 7.37 5.20
N LEU A 124 -8.63 8.64 5.47
CA LEU A 124 -9.27 9.80 4.86
C LEU A 124 -9.03 9.85 3.35
N LEU A 125 -7.83 9.49 2.88
CA LEU A 125 -7.54 9.38 1.46
C LEU A 125 -8.32 8.24 0.78
N GLY A 126 -8.47 7.10 1.46
CA GLY A 126 -9.29 5.99 0.98
C GLY A 126 -10.78 6.30 0.95
N TRP A 127 -11.26 7.11 1.90
CA TRP A 127 -12.63 7.61 1.84
C TRP A 127 -12.83 8.61 0.72
N LEU A 128 -11.88 9.53 0.50
CA LEU A 128 -11.91 10.46 -0.63
C LEU A 128 -11.94 9.72 -1.96
N ASP A 129 -11.20 8.63 -2.09
CA ASP A 129 -11.22 7.80 -3.29
C ASP A 129 -12.60 7.20 -3.54
N GLU A 130 -13.27 6.69 -2.51
CA GLU A 130 -14.62 6.14 -2.64
C GLU A 130 -15.63 7.22 -3.07
N LEU A 131 -15.50 8.44 -2.53
CA LEU A 131 -16.29 9.59 -2.99
C LEU A 131 -16.05 9.91 -4.46
N LEU A 132 -14.79 9.82 -4.92
CA LEU A 132 -14.43 10.02 -6.33
C LEU A 132 -14.94 8.87 -7.20
N GLN A 133 -14.92 7.64 -6.72
CA GLN A 133 -15.49 6.49 -7.44
C GLN A 133 -17.01 6.62 -7.59
N GLY A 134 -17.70 7.14 -6.57
CA GLY A 134 -19.14 7.40 -6.63
C GLY A 134 -19.58 8.38 -7.71
N VAL A 135 -18.65 9.21 -8.26
CA VAL A 135 -18.93 10.08 -9.41
C VAL A 135 -18.47 9.51 -10.75
N VAL A 136 -17.75 8.37 -10.75
CA VAL A 136 -17.32 7.69 -11.99
C VAL A 136 -18.47 6.81 -12.52
N PRO A 137 -18.88 6.98 -13.80
CA PRO A 137 -19.95 6.17 -14.38
C PRO A 137 -19.65 4.67 -14.31
N GLY A 138 -20.62 3.88 -13.86
CA GLY A 138 -20.48 2.42 -13.73
C GLY A 138 -19.78 1.96 -12.46
N ARG A 139 -19.51 2.86 -11.50
CA ARG A 139 -19.04 2.54 -10.14
C ARG A 139 -20.05 3.00 -9.11
N VAL A 140 -20.08 2.29 -7.98
CA VAL A 140 -21.02 2.53 -6.87
C VAL A 140 -20.19 2.79 -5.63
N TYR A 141 -20.56 3.83 -4.89
CA TYR A 141 -19.99 4.12 -3.58
C TYR A 141 -20.32 2.98 -2.59
N ASP A 142 -19.32 2.29 -2.04
CA ASP A 142 -19.47 1.27 -1.01
C ASP A 142 -18.72 1.62 0.29
N LEU A 143 -19.46 1.68 1.40
CA LEU A 143 -18.89 1.90 2.74
C LEU A 143 -17.98 0.76 3.20
N ARG A 144 -18.15 -0.45 2.66
CA ARG A 144 -17.28 -1.60 2.96
C ARG A 144 -15.86 -1.32 2.50
N ASP A 145 -15.69 -0.68 1.35
CA ASP A 145 -14.38 -0.36 0.79
C ASP A 145 -13.64 0.68 1.64
N VAL A 146 -14.36 1.68 2.16
CA VAL A 146 -13.81 2.61 3.17
C VAL A 146 -13.29 1.85 4.40
N GLY A 147 -14.06 0.86 4.87
CA GLY A 147 -13.67 0.00 5.99
C GLY A 147 -12.43 -0.86 5.68
N PHE A 148 -12.38 -1.47 4.50
CA PHE A 148 -11.22 -2.25 4.05
C PHE A 148 -9.96 -1.40 3.93
N ASN A 149 -10.07 -0.19 3.39
CA ASN A 149 -8.96 0.75 3.24
C ASN A 149 -8.38 1.16 4.60
N ALA A 150 -9.26 1.47 5.56
CA ALA A 150 -8.86 1.78 6.92
C ALA A 150 -8.19 0.57 7.61
N GLY A 151 -8.76 -0.63 7.44
CA GLY A 151 -8.19 -1.87 7.96
C GLY A 151 -6.81 -2.17 7.38
N ALA A 152 -6.64 -1.97 6.07
CA ALA A 152 -5.37 -2.14 5.38
C ALA A 152 -4.30 -1.19 5.90
N ALA A 153 -4.63 0.09 6.05
CA ALA A 153 -3.74 1.10 6.61
C ALA A 153 -3.30 0.72 8.04
N ALA A 154 -4.25 0.30 8.89
CA ALA A 154 -3.98 -0.12 10.25
C ALA A 154 -3.05 -1.35 10.31
N MET A 155 -3.35 -2.39 9.54
CA MET A 155 -2.55 -3.61 9.49
C MET A 155 -1.13 -3.34 8.99
N ALA A 156 -0.97 -2.55 7.93
CA ALA A 156 0.34 -2.24 7.38
C ALA A 156 1.22 -1.48 8.39
N VAL A 157 0.67 -0.45 9.02
CA VAL A 157 1.40 0.32 10.06
C VAL A 157 1.69 -0.54 11.28
N ALA A 158 0.75 -1.36 11.76
CA ALA A 158 0.95 -2.26 12.89
C ALA A 158 2.05 -3.29 12.61
N ALA A 159 2.02 -3.92 11.43
CA ALA A 159 3.04 -4.88 11.00
C ALA A 159 4.44 -4.24 10.93
N SER A 160 4.55 -3.03 10.37
CA SER A 160 5.81 -2.27 10.34
C SER A 160 6.35 -2.03 11.76
N ARG A 161 5.47 -1.63 12.70
CA ARG A 161 5.83 -1.40 14.10
C ARG A 161 6.25 -2.69 14.81
N ALA A 162 5.53 -3.78 14.62
CA ALA A 162 5.86 -5.08 15.19
C ALA A 162 7.22 -5.59 14.68
N LEU A 163 7.48 -5.45 13.38
CA LEU A 163 8.77 -5.83 12.77
C LEU A 163 9.92 -4.97 13.30
N ALA A 164 9.73 -3.66 13.41
CA ALA A 164 10.73 -2.76 14.00
C ALA A 164 11.06 -3.14 15.46
N TRP A 165 10.04 -3.52 16.23
CA TRP A 165 10.20 -3.98 17.60
C TRP A 165 10.93 -5.33 17.69
N ALA A 166 10.57 -6.31 16.85
CA ALA A 166 11.25 -7.60 16.80
C ALA A 166 12.75 -7.45 16.51
N ARG A 167 13.09 -6.65 15.49
CA ARG A 167 14.48 -6.32 15.15
C ARG A 167 15.24 -5.63 16.29
N SER A 168 14.58 -4.78 17.07
CA SER A 168 15.21 -4.13 18.22
C SER A 168 15.54 -5.12 19.35
N ARG A 169 14.72 -6.17 19.53
CA ARG A 169 14.96 -7.21 20.53
C ARG A 169 16.13 -8.12 20.16
N ASP A 170 16.25 -8.49 18.89
CA ASP A 170 17.33 -9.36 18.42
C ASP A 170 18.70 -8.66 18.52
N ARG A 171 18.75 -7.36 18.20
CA ARG A 171 19.97 -6.54 18.38
C ARG A 171 20.39 -6.43 19.85
N GLY A 172 19.43 -6.32 20.77
CA GLY A 172 19.70 -6.29 22.21
C GLY A 172 20.20 -7.64 22.77
N ARG A 173 19.87 -8.75 22.12
CA ARG A 173 20.35 -10.10 22.48
C ARG A 173 21.73 -10.42 21.90
N ALA A 174 22.11 -9.80 20.78
CA ALA A 174 23.39 -10.02 20.10
C ALA A 174 24.53 -9.12 20.62
N ALA A 175 24.28 -8.18 21.53
CA ALA A 175 25.32 -7.39 22.16
C ALA A 175 26.09 -8.25 23.19
N PRO A 176 27.42 -8.42 23.06
CA PRO A 176 28.22 -9.12 24.08
C PRO A 176 28.12 -8.36 25.41
N ARG A 177 27.88 -9.10 26.49
CA ARG A 177 27.86 -8.59 27.87
C ARG A 177 29.26 -8.24 28.35
#